data_AF-Q9GRN1-F1
#
_entry.id   AF-Q9GRN1-F1
#
_cell.length_a   1.000
_cell.length_b   1.000
_cell.length_c   1.000
_cell.angle_alpha   90.00
_cell.angle_beta   90.00
_cell.angle_gamma   90.00
#
_symmetry.space_group_name_H-M   'P 1'
#
loop_
_entity.id
_entity.type
_entity.pdbx_description
1 polymer ?
#
loop_
_entity_poly.entity_id
_entity_poly.type
_entity_poly.pdbx_seq_one_letter_code
_entity_poly.pdbx_strand_id
1 'polypeptide(L)'
;MSRVTSEADGDAATLLPRVIVFDLDGTLWTPEMYQLWGGSPFKPHKQNPSIMIDKSGTEVRLIGESRDVLQTLATNPKWANTYLAISSTCDVPSWARELLGTFEFTDYAGKTVPMHSLFSDRIEIYKANKAKQHEMILQKVNKVDPSVSEYAQMLFFDNQTDNVRHVSGIGVTSCYCPSGMTKGTFEKGLEMWRRAQLSKM
;
A
#
# COMPACT_ATOMS: atom_id res chain seq x y z
N MET A 1 -6.70 42.35 -30.56
CA MET A 1 -5.80 41.94 -29.45
C MET A 1 -6.63 41.79 -28.19
N SER A 2 -6.86 40.57 -27.73
CA SER A 2 -6.98 40.27 -26.30
C SER A 2 -6.83 38.76 -26.14
N ARG A 3 -5.78 38.37 -25.43
CA ARG A 3 -5.41 36.99 -25.14
C ARG A 3 -5.13 36.97 -23.64
N VAL A 4 -5.98 36.31 -22.86
CA VAL A 4 -5.72 35.79 -21.51
C VAL A 4 -6.76 34.68 -21.29
N THR A 5 -6.48 33.42 -21.61
CA THR A 5 -5.86 32.36 -20.76
C THR A 5 -6.61 32.08 -19.46
N SER A 6 -7.41 31.01 -19.44
CA SER A 6 -7.82 30.30 -18.22
C SER A 6 -8.01 28.81 -18.52
N GLU A 7 -6.91 28.06 -18.62
CA GLU A 7 -6.92 26.59 -18.74
C GLU A 7 -6.02 25.89 -17.70
N ALA A 8 -5.52 26.62 -16.68
CA ALA A 8 -4.57 26.08 -15.71
C ALA A 8 -5.18 25.62 -14.37
N ASP A 9 -6.47 25.84 -14.12
CA ASP A 9 -7.16 25.41 -12.88
C ASP A 9 -7.79 24.01 -12.98
N GLY A 10 -7.52 23.30 -14.08
CA GLY A 10 -7.85 21.89 -14.22
C GLY A 10 -6.95 21.01 -13.36
N ASP A 11 -7.49 20.61 -12.21
CA ASP A 11 -7.43 19.22 -11.71
C ASP A 11 -6.26 18.76 -10.80
N ALA A 12 -5.68 19.66 -9.99
CA ALA A 12 -4.82 19.24 -8.87
C ALA A 12 -5.49 18.23 -7.91
N ALA A 13 -6.82 18.31 -7.77
CA ALA A 13 -7.62 17.42 -6.93
C ALA A 13 -7.80 16.00 -7.52
N THR A 14 -7.53 15.81 -8.82
CA THR A 14 -7.66 14.50 -9.47
C THR A 14 -6.33 13.82 -9.73
N LEU A 15 -5.20 14.48 -9.46
CA LEU A 15 -3.89 13.84 -9.50
C LEU A 15 -3.86 12.64 -8.54
N LEU A 16 -3.42 11.49 -9.07
CA LEU A 16 -3.26 10.23 -8.34
C LEU A 16 -1.82 9.72 -8.46
N PRO A 17 -1.27 9.14 -7.38
CA PRO A 17 -0.03 8.38 -7.46
C PRO A 17 -0.14 7.28 -8.52
N ARG A 18 0.94 7.04 -9.27
CA ARG A 18 0.99 5.90 -10.19
C ARG A 18 1.32 4.60 -9.47
N VAL A 19 1.96 4.68 -8.31
CA VAL A 19 2.23 3.52 -7.45
C VAL A 19 1.89 3.85 -6.01
N ILE A 20 1.13 2.97 -5.35
CA ILE A 20 0.89 3.05 -3.91
C ILE A 20 1.51 1.83 -3.24
N VAL A 21 2.42 2.07 -2.32
CA VAL A 21 3.18 1.06 -1.59
C VAL A 21 2.72 1.04 -0.13
N PHE A 22 2.50 -0.15 0.40
CA PHE A 22 2.17 -0.33 1.81
C PHE A 22 3.22 -1.20 2.49
N ASP A 23 3.60 -0.83 3.71
CA ASP A 23 4.15 -1.78 4.66
C ASP A 23 3.06 -2.75 5.18
N LEU A 24 3.47 -3.80 5.90
CA LEU A 24 2.57 -4.82 6.44
C LEU A 24 2.33 -4.65 7.96
N ASP A 25 3.32 -5.01 8.77
CA ASP A 25 3.22 -5.14 10.23
C ASP A 25 3.02 -3.76 10.88
N GLY A 26 1.90 -3.56 11.57
CA GLY A 26 1.55 -2.27 12.18
C GLY A 26 1.05 -1.22 11.17
N THR A 27 1.06 -1.53 9.88
CA THR A 27 0.53 -0.67 8.81
C THR A 27 -0.81 -1.19 8.29
N LEU A 28 -0.81 -2.37 7.67
CA LEU A 28 -2.02 -3.00 7.13
C LEU A 28 -2.73 -3.88 8.15
N TRP A 29 -1.98 -4.56 9.02
CA TRP A 29 -2.55 -5.44 10.05
C TRP A 29 -1.83 -5.34 11.40
N THR A 30 -2.51 -5.85 12.41
CA THR A 30 -2.01 -6.04 13.78
C THR A 30 -2.52 -7.37 14.33
N PRO A 31 -1.79 -8.07 15.22
CA PRO A 31 -0.43 -7.75 15.69
C PRO A 31 0.64 -8.03 14.62
N GLU A 32 1.89 -7.65 14.92
CA GLU A 32 3.04 -7.94 14.06
C GLU A 32 3.36 -9.44 14.08
N MET A 33 4.00 -9.95 13.02
CA MET A 33 4.22 -11.39 12.87
C MET A 33 4.99 -12.03 14.03
N TYR A 34 5.96 -11.34 14.64
CA TYR A 34 6.73 -11.88 15.77
C TYR A 34 5.91 -12.01 17.06
N GLN A 35 4.74 -11.38 17.13
CA GLN A 35 3.85 -11.39 18.30
C GLN A 35 2.88 -12.59 18.28
N LEU A 36 2.83 -13.35 17.18
CA LEU A 36 1.90 -14.46 16.97
C LEU A 36 2.49 -15.79 17.44
N TRP A 37 2.35 -16.07 18.73
CA TRP A 37 2.90 -17.28 19.36
C TRP A 37 2.32 -18.59 18.82
N GLY A 38 1.07 -18.58 18.32
CA GLY A 38 0.46 -19.77 17.73
C GLY A 38 0.98 -20.07 16.32
N GLY A 39 1.31 -19.02 15.56
CA GLY A 39 1.80 -19.13 14.19
C GLY A 39 0.83 -19.77 13.20
N SER A 40 1.37 -20.14 12.04
CA SER A 40 0.62 -20.73 10.91
C SER A 40 0.20 -22.20 11.12
N PRO A 41 -0.87 -22.69 10.46
CA PRO A 41 -1.64 -22.00 9.45
C PRO A 41 -2.74 -21.12 10.03
N PHE A 42 -2.98 -20.02 9.33
CA PHE A 42 -4.04 -19.08 9.64
C PHE A 42 -5.37 -19.55 9.09
N LYS A 43 -6.45 -19.23 9.81
CA LYS A 43 -7.82 -19.53 9.39
C LYS A 43 -8.65 -18.27 9.34
N PRO A 44 -9.57 -18.12 8.36
CA PRO A 44 -10.46 -16.97 8.33
C PRO A 44 -11.40 -16.96 9.52
N HIS A 45 -11.65 -15.78 10.07
CA HIS A 45 -12.70 -15.58 11.06
C HIS A 45 -14.08 -15.76 10.41
N LYS A 46 -14.99 -16.45 11.10
CA LYS A 46 -16.29 -16.88 10.53
C LYS A 46 -17.21 -15.73 10.11
N GLN A 47 -17.08 -14.57 10.74
CA GLN A 47 -18.01 -13.45 10.58
C GLN A 47 -17.35 -12.16 10.07
N ASN A 48 -16.01 -12.09 10.09
CA ASN A 48 -15.31 -10.85 9.80
C ASN A 48 -14.18 -11.13 8.81
N PRO A 49 -14.32 -10.70 7.54
CA PRO A 49 -13.33 -10.97 6.50
C PRO A 49 -12.01 -10.21 6.71
N SER A 50 -11.97 -9.25 7.63
CA SER A 50 -10.76 -8.51 8.01
C SER A 50 -9.95 -9.22 9.08
N ILE A 51 -10.32 -10.45 9.48
CA ILE A 51 -9.69 -11.15 10.59
C ILE A 51 -9.26 -12.56 10.19
N MET A 52 -8.02 -12.89 10.54
CA MET A 52 -7.44 -14.23 10.50
C MET A 52 -7.12 -14.70 11.92
N ILE A 53 -7.10 -16.00 12.14
CA ILE A 53 -6.89 -16.63 13.44
C ILE A 53 -5.68 -17.56 13.35
N ASP A 54 -4.69 -17.39 14.22
CA ASP A 54 -3.53 -18.28 14.33
C ASP A 54 -3.91 -19.64 14.96
N LYS A 55 -2.96 -20.58 15.07
CA LYS A 55 -3.23 -21.89 15.70
C LYS A 55 -3.66 -21.82 17.18
N SER A 56 -3.28 -20.76 17.89
CA SER A 56 -3.58 -20.56 19.31
C SER A 56 -4.88 -19.79 19.55
N GLY A 57 -5.56 -19.35 18.49
CA GLY A 57 -6.78 -18.56 18.59
C GLY A 57 -6.55 -17.04 18.61
N THR A 58 -5.31 -16.57 18.42
CA THR A 58 -4.99 -15.14 18.36
C THR A 58 -5.49 -14.56 17.05
N GLU A 59 -6.18 -13.42 17.13
CA GLU A 59 -6.72 -12.73 15.96
C GLU A 59 -5.70 -11.75 15.36
N VAL A 60 -5.39 -11.94 14.08
CA VAL A 60 -4.71 -10.98 13.20
C VAL A 60 -5.77 -10.19 12.44
N ARG A 61 -5.78 -8.87 12.58
CA ARG A 61 -6.84 -8.00 12.05
C ARG A 61 -6.23 -6.99 11.09
N LEU A 62 -6.88 -6.78 9.95
CA LEU A 62 -6.62 -5.59 9.13
C LEU A 62 -6.99 -4.34 9.95
N ILE A 63 -6.06 -3.38 10.00
CA ILE A 63 -6.21 -2.17 10.80
C ILE A 63 -7.17 -1.20 10.09
N GLY A 64 -8.13 -0.66 10.85
CA GLY A 64 -8.92 0.50 10.44
C GLY A 64 -9.53 0.41 9.03
N GLU A 65 -9.14 1.34 8.16
CA GLU A 65 -9.62 1.48 6.79
C GLU A 65 -8.83 0.63 5.77
N SER A 66 -7.85 -0.20 6.18
CA SER A 66 -7.03 -1.03 5.29
C SER A 66 -7.87 -1.81 4.27
N ARG A 67 -8.91 -2.52 4.73
CA ARG A 67 -9.78 -3.31 3.85
C ARG A 67 -10.49 -2.42 2.83
N ASP A 68 -11.12 -1.35 3.28
CA ASP A 68 -11.94 -0.49 2.42
C ASP A 68 -11.08 0.27 1.40
N VAL A 69 -9.89 0.72 1.81
CA VAL A 69 -8.91 1.36 0.93
C VAL A 69 -8.44 0.41 -0.15
N LEU A 70 -7.95 -0.79 0.23
CA LEU A 70 -7.50 -1.79 -0.75
C LEU A 70 -8.63 -2.23 -1.68
N GLN A 71 -9.86 -2.40 -1.15
CA GLN A 71 -11.02 -2.77 -1.94
C GLN A 71 -11.39 -1.65 -2.94
N THR A 72 -11.33 -0.39 -2.52
CA THR A 72 -11.58 0.77 -3.38
C THR A 72 -10.51 0.89 -4.47
N LEU A 73 -9.24 0.75 -4.12
CA LEU A 73 -8.12 0.78 -5.07
C LEU A 73 -8.22 -0.33 -6.11
N ALA A 74 -8.72 -1.50 -5.73
CA ALA A 74 -8.86 -2.66 -6.62
C ALA A 74 -10.06 -2.58 -7.58
N THR A 75 -11.11 -1.82 -7.24
CA THR A 75 -12.41 -1.89 -7.96
C THR A 75 -12.88 -0.58 -8.57
N ASN A 76 -12.49 0.56 -8.02
CA ASN A 76 -12.95 1.85 -8.54
C ASN A 76 -12.12 2.23 -9.80
N PRO A 77 -12.76 2.43 -10.96
CA PRO A 77 -12.08 2.72 -12.23
C PRO A 77 -11.14 3.93 -12.19
N LYS A 78 -11.37 4.86 -11.27
CA LYS A 78 -10.47 6.00 -11.02
C LYS A 78 -9.02 5.57 -10.77
N TRP A 79 -8.81 4.38 -10.19
CA TRP A 79 -7.50 3.85 -9.82
C TRP A 79 -6.94 2.85 -10.83
N ALA A 80 -7.58 2.66 -12.00
CA ALA A 80 -7.16 1.64 -12.98
C ALA A 80 -5.70 1.78 -13.45
N ASN A 81 -5.14 2.99 -13.38
CA ASN A 81 -3.75 3.29 -13.76
C ASN A 81 -2.80 3.43 -12.54
N THR A 82 -3.21 2.94 -11.38
CA THR A 82 -2.44 2.95 -10.12
C THR A 82 -2.03 1.53 -9.76
N TYR A 83 -0.72 1.29 -9.65
CA TYR A 83 -0.17 0.00 -9.26
C TYR A 83 -0.07 -0.10 -7.73
N LEU A 84 -0.47 -1.23 -7.16
CA LEU A 84 -0.29 -1.51 -5.74
C LEU A 84 0.98 -2.36 -5.52
N ALA A 85 1.70 -2.10 -4.43
CA ALA A 85 2.86 -2.88 -4.03
C ALA A 85 2.98 -3.02 -2.50
N ILE A 86 3.77 -4.01 -2.07
CA ILE A 86 4.14 -4.25 -0.67
C ILE A 86 5.64 -4.03 -0.49
N SER A 87 6.03 -3.31 0.57
CA SER A 87 7.42 -3.13 1.02
C SER A 87 7.51 -3.41 2.52
N SER A 88 7.93 -4.62 2.89
CA SER A 88 7.97 -5.07 4.27
C SER A 88 9.29 -5.74 4.66
N THR A 89 9.66 -5.53 5.92
CA THR A 89 10.81 -6.15 6.59
C THR A 89 10.38 -7.02 7.77
N CYS A 90 9.15 -7.57 7.74
CA CYS A 90 8.60 -8.40 8.82
C CYS A 90 9.53 -9.55 9.23
N ASP A 91 9.47 -9.97 10.48
CA ASP A 91 10.35 -11.02 11.04
C ASP A 91 10.01 -12.43 10.57
N VAL A 92 8.76 -12.67 10.15
CA VAL A 92 8.31 -13.99 9.66
C VAL A 92 7.71 -13.89 8.25
N PRO A 93 8.55 -13.75 7.20
CA PRO A 93 8.08 -13.58 5.82
C PRO A 93 7.19 -14.69 5.27
N SER A 94 7.28 -15.91 5.80
CA SER A 94 6.40 -17.02 5.41
C SER A 94 4.97 -16.79 5.89
N TRP A 95 4.78 -16.33 7.12
CA TRP A 95 3.46 -16.03 7.70
C TRP A 95 2.80 -14.84 7.04
N ALA A 96 3.57 -13.78 6.77
CA ALA A 96 3.09 -12.63 6.02
C ALA A 96 2.57 -13.03 4.63
N ARG A 97 3.30 -13.88 3.90
CA ARG A 97 2.85 -14.39 2.60
C ARG A 97 1.60 -15.25 2.70
N GLU A 98 1.49 -16.07 3.74
CA GLU A 98 0.29 -16.87 3.98
C GLU A 98 -0.93 -15.99 4.25
N LEU A 99 -0.81 -14.96 5.09
CA LEU A 99 -1.90 -13.99 5.34
C LEU A 99 -2.32 -13.27 4.06
N LEU A 100 -1.37 -12.81 3.23
CA LEU A 100 -1.66 -12.24 1.91
C LEU A 100 -2.34 -13.26 0.97
N GLY A 101 -2.09 -14.56 1.15
CA GLY A 101 -2.79 -15.64 0.45
C GLY A 101 -4.17 -15.98 0.99
N THR A 102 -4.50 -15.53 2.20
CA THR A 102 -5.71 -15.95 2.92
C THR A 102 -6.77 -14.86 3.01
N PHE A 103 -6.36 -13.59 3.12
CA PHE A 103 -7.31 -12.48 3.04
C PHE A 103 -7.96 -12.43 1.66
N GLU A 104 -9.28 -12.44 1.63
CA GLU A 104 -10.06 -12.34 0.39
C GLU A 104 -10.47 -10.88 0.10
N PHE A 105 -10.50 -10.55 -1.18
CA PHE A 105 -10.91 -9.26 -1.75
C PHE A 105 -11.67 -9.50 -3.05
N THR A 106 -12.32 -8.46 -3.57
CA THR A 106 -12.93 -8.48 -4.90
C THR A 106 -12.05 -7.72 -5.89
N ASP A 107 -11.77 -8.31 -7.05
CA ASP A 107 -11.06 -7.63 -8.15
C ASP A 107 -11.98 -6.75 -9.00
N TYR A 108 -11.41 -6.04 -9.98
CA TYR A 108 -12.16 -5.16 -10.89
C TYR A 108 -13.22 -5.89 -11.73
N ALA A 109 -13.10 -7.21 -11.90
CA ALA A 109 -14.06 -8.04 -12.62
C ALA A 109 -15.17 -8.59 -11.70
N GLY A 110 -15.18 -8.21 -10.42
CA GLY A 110 -16.17 -8.67 -9.44
C GLY A 110 -15.87 -10.07 -8.88
N LYS A 111 -14.68 -10.63 -9.12
CA LYS A 111 -14.31 -11.97 -8.66
C LYS A 111 -13.62 -11.91 -7.30
N THR A 112 -13.92 -12.88 -6.44
CA THR A 112 -13.15 -13.10 -5.20
C THR A 112 -11.72 -13.57 -5.52
N VAL A 113 -10.74 -12.83 -5.02
CA VAL A 113 -9.30 -13.08 -5.19
C VAL A 113 -8.57 -12.96 -3.85
N PRO A 114 -7.44 -13.66 -3.67
CA PRO A 114 -6.61 -13.46 -2.49
C PRO A 114 -5.91 -12.09 -2.55
N MET A 115 -5.59 -11.54 -1.39
CA MET A 115 -5.00 -10.21 -1.22
C MET A 115 -3.69 -10.03 -2.00
N HIS A 116 -2.84 -11.06 -2.10
CA HIS A 116 -1.60 -10.97 -2.88
C HIS A 116 -1.86 -10.64 -4.36
N SER A 117 -3.00 -11.04 -4.93
CA SER A 117 -3.32 -10.79 -6.33
C SER A 117 -3.47 -9.29 -6.64
N LEU A 118 -3.85 -8.47 -5.64
CA LEU A 118 -3.92 -7.01 -5.77
C LEU A 118 -2.55 -6.38 -6.07
N PHE A 119 -1.48 -7.02 -5.61
CA PHE A 119 -0.10 -6.54 -5.72
C PHE A 119 0.70 -7.23 -6.84
N SER A 120 0.15 -8.27 -7.45
CA SER A 120 0.80 -9.10 -8.48
C SER A 120 2.20 -9.56 -8.01
N ASP A 121 3.25 -9.31 -8.79
CA ASP A 121 4.64 -9.63 -8.44
C ASP A 121 5.34 -8.54 -7.61
N ARG A 122 4.69 -7.42 -7.29
CA ARG A 122 5.25 -6.26 -6.57
C ARG A 122 5.17 -6.43 -5.05
N ILE A 123 5.64 -7.59 -4.57
CA ILE A 123 5.61 -7.97 -3.16
C ILE A 123 7.06 -8.15 -2.67
N GLU A 124 7.61 -7.11 -2.03
CA GLU A 124 8.96 -7.11 -1.46
C GLU A 124 8.89 -7.41 0.05
N ILE A 125 9.07 -8.68 0.44
CA ILE A 125 9.05 -9.12 1.85
C ILE A 125 10.35 -9.86 2.18
N TYR A 126 11.33 -9.11 2.73
CA TYR A 126 12.63 -9.58 3.18
C TYR A 126 13.36 -8.46 3.97
N LYS A 127 14.35 -8.81 4.78
CA LYS A 127 15.18 -7.83 5.50
C LYS A 127 16.08 -7.07 4.51
N ALA A 128 15.81 -5.79 4.32
CA ALA A 128 16.61 -4.87 3.51
C ALA A 128 16.31 -3.41 3.89
N ASN A 129 17.13 -2.47 3.41
CA ASN A 129 16.73 -1.07 3.41
C ASN A 129 15.52 -0.88 2.47
N LYS A 130 14.43 -0.26 2.96
CA LYS A 130 13.20 -0.08 2.17
C LYS A 130 13.39 0.80 0.93
N ALA A 131 14.40 1.65 0.87
CA ALA A 131 14.77 2.36 -0.36
C ALA A 131 15.10 1.36 -1.50
N LYS A 132 15.80 0.26 -1.18
CA LYS A 132 16.10 -0.79 -2.18
C LYS A 132 14.86 -1.55 -2.61
N GLN A 133 13.93 -1.82 -1.69
CA GLN A 133 12.65 -2.43 -2.03
C GLN A 133 11.84 -1.52 -2.99
N HIS A 134 11.86 -0.21 -2.76
CA HIS A 134 11.19 0.76 -3.64
C HIS A 134 11.84 0.85 -5.02
N GLU A 135 13.16 0.75 -5.12
CA GLU A 135 13.86 0.62 -6.42
C GLU A 135 13.38 -0.62 -7.18
N MET A 136 13.29 -1.78 -6.51
CA MET A 136 12.80 -3.02 -7.12
C MET A 136 11.33 -2.92 -7.55
N ILE A 137 10.49 -2.29 -6.74
CA ILE A 137 9.08 -2.04 -7.07
C ILE A 137 8.99 -1.16 -8.31
N LEU A 138 9.74 -0.04 -8.37
CA LEU A 138 9.75 0.85 -9.52
C LEU A 138 10.21 0.13 -10.79
N GLN A 139 11.26 -0.70 -10.71
CA GLN A 139 11.71 -1.53 -11.84
C GLN A 139 10.63 -2.50 -12.33
N LYS A 140 9.88 -3.14 -11.42
CA LYS A 140 8.78 -4.06 -11.78
C LYS A 140 7.64 -3.32 -12.47
N VAL A 141 7.25 -2.15 -11.95
CA VAL A 141 6.20 -1.33 -12.56
C VAL A 141 6.66 -0.79 -13.92
N ASN A 142 7.89 -0.26 -14.02
CA ASN A 142 8.42 0.30 -15.27
C ASN A 142 8.46 -0.72 -16.41
N LYS A 143 8.71 -2.00 -16.11
CA LYS A 143 8.67 -3.09 -17.11
C LYS A 143 7.28 -3.31 -17.73
N VAL A 144 6.21 -3.04 -16.98
CA VAL A 144 4.82 -3.19 -17.48
C VAL A 144 4.22 -1.88 -17.95
N ASP A 145 4.68 -0.76 -17.40
CA ASP A 145 4.30 0.60 -17.79
C ASP A 145 5.51 1.54 -17.74
N PRO A 146 6.18 1.75 -18.89
CA PRO A 146 7.34 2.61 -18.99
C PRO A 146 7.08 4.09 -18.62
N SER A 147 5.82 4.53 -18.56
CA SER A 147 5.46 5.88 -18.10
C SER A 147 5.65 6.08 -16.59
N VAL A 148 5.87 5.00 -15.85
CA VAL A 148 6.21 5.03 -14.42
C VAL A 148 7.71 4.80 -14.28
N SER A 149 8.48 5.87 -14.07
CA SER A 149 9.94 5.85 -14.06
C SER A 149 10.56 6.70 -12.95
N GLU A 150 9.75 7.44 -12.19
CA GLU A 150 10.22 8.35 -11.15
C GLU A 150 9.64 8.00 -9.77
N TYR A 151 10.48 8.09 -8.73
CA TYR A 151 10.06 7.93 -7.34
C TYR A 151 8.97 8.94 -6.92
N ALA A 152 8.95 10.12 -7.56
CA ALA A 152 7.93 11.13 -7.37
C ALA A 152 6.50 10.64 -7.65
N GLN A 153 6.35 9.62 -8.50
CA GLN A 153 5.05 9.05 -8.86
C GLN A 153 4.53 8.05 -7.81
N MET A 154 5.33 7.77 -6.77
CA MET A 154 5.02 6.80 -5.72
C MET A 154 4.52 7.48 -4.44
N LEU A 155 3.59 6.81 -3.75
CA LEU A 155 3.14 7.12 -2.40
C LEU A 155 3.35 5.89 -1.51
N PHE A 156 4.00 6.07 -0.35
CA PHE A 156 4.31 5.00 0.59
C PHE A 156 3.65 5.23 1.96
N PHE A 157 3.12 4.17 2.57
CA PHE A 157 2.58 4.18 3.94
C PHE A 157 3.36 3.22 4.84
N ASP A 158 3.82 3.71 5.99
CA ASP A 158 4.61 2.94 6.96
C ASP A 158 4.48 3.50 8.39
N ASN A 159 4.45 2.61 9.39
CA ASN A 159 4.34 2.95 10.81
C ASN A 159 5.68 3.22 11.50
N GLN A 160 6.83 3.06 10.83
CA GLN A 160 8.17 3.27 11.36
C GLN A 160 8.84 4.50 10.74
N THR A 161 9.31 5.42 11.58
CA THR A 161 9.90 6.69 11.15
C THR A 161 11.16 6.52 10.31
N ASP A 162 11.99 5.51 10.62
CA ASP A 162 13.25 5.28 9.91
C ASP A 162 13.01 4.80 8.47
N ASN A 163 12.01 3.93 8.27
CA ASN A 163 11.58 3.51 6.94
C ASN A 163 11.08 4.70 6.12
N VAL A 164 10.18 5.51 6.70
CA VAL A 164 9.66 6.73 6.08
C VAL A 164 10.80 7.68 5.70
N ARG A 165 11.78 7.88 6.58
CA ARG A 165 12.94 8.75 6.33
C ARG A 165 13.80 8.22 5.19
N HIS A 166 14.15 6.93 5.19
CA HIS A 166 14.97 6.34 4.13
C HIS A 166 14.30 6.39 2.76
N VAL A 167 13.00 6.08 2.70
CA VAL A 167 12.23 6.07 1.45
C VAL A 167 11.95 7.50 0.96
N SER A 168 11.72 8.45 1.85
CA SER A 168 11.64 9.87 1.47
C SER A 168 12.95 10.40 0.90
N GLY A 169 14.10 9.90 1.39
CA GLY A 169 15.43 10.29 0.93
C GLY A 169 15.71 9.99 -0.55
N ILE A 170 14.98 9.04 -1.16
CA ILE A 170 15.06 8.74 -2.59
C ILE A 170 13.98 9.45 -3.43
N GLY A 171 13.13 10.28 -2.82
CA GLY A 171 12.15 11.11 -3.53
C GLY A 171 10.72 10.57 -3.57
N VAL A 172 10.42 9.47 -2.86
CA VAL A 172 9.06 8.94 -2.69
C VAL A 172 8.32 9.77 -1.64
N THR A 173 7.06 10.13 -1.90
CA THR A 173 6.23 10.71 -0.83
C THR A 173 5.89 9.62 0.18
N SER A 174 6.34 9.76 1.42
CA SER A 174 6.14 8.75 2.47
C SER A 174 5.29 9.30 3.61
N CYS A 175 4.14 8.67 3.85
CA CYS A 175 3.20 9.01 4.91
C CYS A 175 3.48 8.13 6.14
N TYR A 176 3.94 8.78 7.22
CA TYR A 176 4.06 8.13 8.52
C TYR A 176 2.68 7.90 9.16
N CYS A 177 2.36 6.64 9.44
CA CYS A 177 1.09 6.19 10.02
C CYS A 177 1.31 5.32 11.28
N PRO A 178 1.62 5.92 12.44
CA PRO A 178 1.99 5.18 13.66
C PRO A 178 0.92 4.23 14.21
N SER A 179 -0.35 4.48 13.87
CA SER A 179 -1.49 3.65 14.28
C SER A 179 -1.99 2.75 13.13
N GLY A 180 -1.21 2.62 12.06
CA GLY A 180 -1.58 1.96 10.81
C GLY A 180 -2.60 2.75 10.00
N MET A 181 -3.21 2.08 9.03
CA MET A 181 -4.24 2.65 8.15
C MET A 181 -5.56 2.84 8.89
N THR A 182 -5.59 3.79 9.83
CA THR A 182 -6.82 4.22 10.53
C THR A 182 -7.54 5.29 9.73
N LYS A 183 -8.81 5.56 10.08
CA LYS A 183 -9.67 6.50 9.36
C LYS A 183 -8.95 7.82 9.03
N GLY A 184 -8.86 8.16 7.74
CA GLY A 184 -8.26 9.39 7.23
C GLY A 184 -6.75 9.32 6.98
N THR A 185 -6.09 8.20 7.29
CA THR A 185 -4.67 7.99 7.02
C THR A 185 -4.40 8.03 5.52
N PHE A 186 -5.24 7.35 4.74
CA PHE A 186 -5.11 7.28 3.29
C PHE A 186 -5.25 8.66 2.64
N GLU A 187 -6.29 9.43 3.00
CA GLU A 187 -6.50 10.77 2.43
C GLU A 187 -5.35 11.71 2.81
N LYS A 188 -4.86 11.64 4.06
CA LYS A 188 -3.67 12.40 4.47
C LYS A 188 -2.47 12.09 3.57
N GLY A 189 -2.22 10.81 3.28
CA GLY A 189 -1.13 10.40 2.38
C GLY A 189 -1.32 10.92 0.94
N LEU A 190 -2.55 10.87 0.42
CA LEU A 190 -2.89 11.43 -0.89
C LEU A 190 -2.67 12.95 -0.94
N GLU A 191 -3.12 13.69 0.07
CA GLU A 191 -2.90 15.13 0.17
C GLU A 191 -1.40 15.47 0.21
N MET A 192 -0.61 14.73 1.00
CA MET A 192 0.84 14.90 1.03
C MET A 192 1.46 14.74 -0.36
N TRP A 193 1.04 13.69 -1.09
CA TRP A 193 1.55 13.42 -2.43
C TRP A 193 1.14 14.50 -3.43
N ARG A 194 -0.13 14.92 -3.41
CA ARG A 194 -0.64 16.01 -4.28
C ARG A 194 0.12 17.32 -4.04
N ARG A 195 0.33 17.71 -2.77
CA ARG A 195 1.14 18.90 -2.43
C ARG A 195 2.56 18.80 -2.97
N ALA A 196 3.19 17.62 -2.89
CA ALA A 196 4.52 17.38 -3.44
C ALA A 196 4.58 17.42 -4.98
N GLN A 197 3.48 17.11 -5.68
CA GLN A 197 3.41 17.29 -7.14
C GLN A 197 3.25 18.76 -7.50
N LEU A 198 2.39 19.49 -6.78
CA LEU A 198 2.16 20.91 -7.02
C LEU A 198 3.40 21.77 -6.79
N SER A 199 4.28 21.38 -5.86
CA SER A 199 5.56 22.09 -5.66
C SER A 199 6.58 21.91 -6.79
N LYS A 200 6.30 21.03 -7.75
CA LYS A 200 7.18 20.71 -8.89
C LYS A 200 6.65 21.26 -10.22
N MET A 201 5.40 21.72 -10.24
CA MET A 201 4.78 22.43 -11.36
C MET A 201 5.21 23.90 -11.35
#